data_AF-A0A7X7F6B5-F1
#
_entry.id   AF-A0A7X7F6B5-F1
#
_cell.length_a   1.000
_cell.length_b   1.000
_cell.length_c   1.000
_cell.angle_alpha   90.00
_cell.angle_beta   90.00
_cell.angle_gamma   90.00
#
_symmetry.space_group_name_H-M   'P 1'
#
loop_
_entity.id
_entity.type
_entity.pdbx_description
1 polymer ?
#
loop_
_entity_poly.entity_id
_entity_poly.type
_entity_poly.pdbx_seq_one_letter_code
_entity_poly.pdbx_strand_id
1 'polypeptide(L)'
;MKQIATILLGAALAVSAAAEGAVMTNTWIRARGSDALASNPANWSLRHAPLSNEVVRLAQSHSRALVWDAKASPVVAGWIQEKGYVAVVTLHTTPQTGGFNVLEVLGDMHVLGGALTHPANDDAETWWLSLRVGGGFTLGADAYVSVSGKGYGSGKGPSPGVTPGSGASHGGQGAPQALAANDRPALTYGSIVTPATSGSGGTSREGSAHEIRGGGVVVVEVGGDMIVDGRIAADADDADADGANVGGAAGGSVNLRAAGAIKVVGTISANGGRGHHDGAGGGGGGRIALVANGATQVNARRISANGGCGASDAPETTRRDRHIRAAAGTIYIEDSGRESKGGGRVLVKDWHRPTRASTRIPSDLSAPPDECRDARLAIEENGFVTLTASTTFRELSFTSGGMDLNGNTLIVGKIVKGWGEGSTFELPGTYTVAASQQMDSVIFSKGSIVVRAYFKPLF
;
A
#
# COMPACT_ATOMS: atom_id res chain seq x y z
N MET A 1 39.64 9.74 -60.03
CA MET A 1 39.67 11.20 -59.75
C MET A 1 38.65 11.49 -58.66
N LYS A 2 39.10 12.20 -57.62
CA LYS A 2 38.38 12.51 -56.37
C LYS A 2 37.32 13.60 -56.57
N GLN A 3 36.21 13.52 -55.81
CA GLN A 3 35.44 14.60 -55.14
C GLN A 3 34.16 13.93 -54.57
N ILE A 4 34.01 13.64 -53.27
CA ILE A 4 33.73 14.49 -52.09
C ILE A 4 32.59 15.50 -52.31
N ALA A 5 31.40 15.23 -51.74
CA ALA A 5 30.76 16.06 -50.71
C ALA A 5 29.43 15.45 -50.19
N THR A 6 29.31 15.49 -48.86
CA THR A 6 28.27 15.03 -47.93
C THR A 6 26.95 15.79 -48.02
N ILE A 7 25.79 15.11 -47.88
CA ILE A 7 24.58 15.64 -47.20
C ILE A 7 23.88 14.50 -46.42
N LEU A 8 23.88 14.61 -45.08
CA LEU A 8 22.98 13.95 -44.15
C LEU A 8 21.84 14.94 -43.85
N LEU A 9 20.56 14.56 -43.98
CA LEU A 9 19.48 14.95 -43.04
C LEU A 9 18.12 14.32 -43.42
N GLY A 10 17.47 13.71 -42.43
CA GLY A 10 16.01 13.85 -42.21
C GLY A 10 15.06 12.91 -42.94
N ALA A 11 14.97 11.65 -42.51
CA ALA A 11 13.74 10.86 -42.71
C ALA A 11 12.74 11.23 -41.61
N ALA A 12 11.88 12.22 -41.86
CA ALA A 12 10.71 12.49 -41.04
C ALA A 12 9.62 11.46 -41.40
N LEU A 13 9.25 10.61 -40.43
CA LEU A 13 8.01 9.83 -40.51
C LEU A 13 6.83 10.81 -40.54
N ALA A 14 6.10 10.85 -41.66
CA ALA A 14 4.80 11.47 -41.73
C ALA A 14 3.80 10.61 -40.95
N VAL A 15 3.47 11.01 -39.72
CA VAL A 15 2.25 10.56 -39.04
C VAL A 15 1.09 11.35 -39.67
N SER A 16 0.08 10.63 -40.16
CA SER A 16 -1.07 11.23 -40.84
C SER A 16 -1.89 12.09 -39.87
N ALA A 17 -2.06 13.36 -40.23
CA ALA A 17 -2.98 14.27 -39.57
C ALA A 17 -4.43 13.83 -39.80
N ALA A 18 -5.01 13.14 -38.83
CA ALA A 18 -6.42 13.30 -38.51
C ALA A 18 -6.52 14.55 -37.61
N ALA A 19 -7.51 15.40 -37.83
CA ALA A 19 -7.62 16.72 -37.20
C ALA A 19 -7.65 16.67 -35.66
N GLU A 20 -6.49 16.73 -35.03
CA GLU A 20 -6.34 17.02 -33.59
C GLU A 20 -6.55 18.52 -33.40
N GLY A 21 -7.71 18.91 -32.88
CA GLY A 21 -7.81 20.22 -32.23
C GLY A 21 -6.74 20.30 -31.17
N ALA A 22 -5.94 21.37 -31.16
CA ALA A 22 -4.86 21.56 -30.20
C ALA A 22 -5.42 21.40 -28.77
N VAL A 23 -4.90 20.44 -28.01
CA VAL A 23 -5.30 20.23 -26.61
C VAL A 23 -4.89 21.49 -25.83
N MET A 24 -5.89 22.19 -25.28
CA MET A 24 -5.66 23.44 -24.57
C MET A 24 -5.08 23.15 -23.18
N THR A 25 -4.17 24.01 -22.71
CA THR A 25 -3.61 23.90 -21.36
C THR A 25 -4.27 24.91 -20.43
N ASN A 26 -4.94 24.41 -19.40
CA ASN A 26 -5.54 25.23 -18.36
C ASN A 26 -4.62 25.25 -17.13
N THR A 27 -4.01 26.40 -16.87
CA THR A 27 -2.98 26.54 -15.82
C THR A 27 -3.63 27.02 -14.53
N TRP A 28 -3.25 26.39 -13.43
CA TRP A 28 -3.55 26.89 -12.09
C TRP A 28 -2.74 28.16 -11.81
N ILE A 29 -3.43 29.29 -11.60
CA ILE A 29 -2.79 30.62 -11.52
C ILE A 29 -2.99 31.33 -10.18
N ARG A 30 -3.62 30.65 -9.21
CA ARG A 30 -4.22 31.24 -7.99
C ARG A 30 -3.76 32.66 -7.63
N ALA A 31 -4.63 33.65 -7.90
CA ALA A 31 -4.69 34.96 -7.23
C ALA A 31 -5.89 35.82 -7.70
N ARG A 32 -7.09 35.26 -7.89
CA ARG A 32 -8.31 36.08 -8.13
C ARG A 32 -9.59 35.66 -7.40
N GLY A 33 -9.68 34.46 -6.83
CA GLY A 33 -10.87 33.94 -6.12
C GLY A 33 -10.77 33.91 -4.58
N SER A 34 -11.88 33.63 -3.91
CA SER A 34 -12.00 33.52 -2.44
C SER A 34 -11.61 32.14 -1.85
N ASP A 35 -11.46 31.11 -2.70
CA ASP A 35 -11.17 29.72 -2.31
C ASP A 35 -9.98 29.12 -3.10
N ALA A 36 -9.72 27.83 -2.90
CA ALA A 36 -8.71 27.06 -3.63
C ALA A 36 -9.30 25.84 -4.35
N LEU A 37 -10.58 25.95 -4.76
CA LEU A 37 -11.31 24.88 -5.43
C LEU A 37 -11.00 24.84 -6.93
N ALA A 38 -10.84 23.63 -7.47
CA ALA A 38 -10.68 23.38 -8.90
C ALA A 38 -11.95 23.75 -9.68
N SER A 39 -13.13 23.67 -9.06
CA SER A 39 -14.38 24.09 -9.69
C SER A 39 -14.54 25.59 -9.85
N ASN A 40 -13.70 26.41 -9.20
CA ASN A 40 -13.79 27.87 -9.26
C ASN A 40 -13.09 28.43 -10.51
N PRO A 41 -13.82 29.02 -11.47
CA PRO A 41 -13.25 29.58 -12.70
C PRO A 41 -12.15 30.62 -12.49
N ALA A 42 -12.19 31.36 -11.38
CA ALA A 42 -11.24 32.44 -11.08
C ALA A 42 -9.82 31.93 -10.76
N ASN A 43 -9.66 30.62 -10.49
CA ASN A 43 -8.38 30.04 -10.16
C ASN A 43 -7.58 29.55 -11.39
N TRP A 44 -8.14 29.67 -12.59
CA TRP A 44 -7.67 29.06 -13.83
C TRP A 44 -7.35 30.09 -14.92
N SER A 45 -6.30 29.86 -15.70
CA SER A 45 -5.84 30.78 -16.75
C SER A 45 -6.87 31.01 -17.86
N LEU A 46 -7.67 29.98 -18.16
CA LEU A 46 -8.72 30.05 -19.19
C LEU A 46 -10.05 30.61 -18.66
N ARG A 47 -10.11 31.00 -17.38
CA ARG A 47 -11.30 31.57 -16.71
C ARG A 47 -12.52 30.65 -16.69
N HIS A 48 -12.27 29.34 -16.66
CA HIS A 48 -13.25 28.30 -16.36
C HIS A 48 -12.53 27.11 -15.70
N ALA A 49 -13.30 26.29 -14.98
CA ALA A 49 -12.77 25.03 -14.45
C ALA A 49 -12.31 24.11 -15.60
N PRO A 50 -11.27 23.27 -15.40
CA PRO A 50 -10.74 22.39 -16.43
C PRO A 50 -11.81 21.48 -17.03
N LEU A 51 -11.73 21.30 -18.35
CA LEU A 51 -12.62 20.43 -19.12
C LEU A 51 -11.91 19.12 -19.51
N SER A 52 -12.69 18.14 -19.97
CA SER A 52 -12.19 16.80 -20.34
C SER A 52 -11.21 16.80 -21.51
N ASN A 53 -11.23 17.84 -22.34
CA ASN A 53 -10.34 18.02 -23.48
C ASN A 53 -9.15 18.96 -23.18
N GLU A 54 -8.84 19.22 -21.90
CA GLU A 54 -7.78 20.13 -21.50
C GLU A 54 -6.71 19.47 -20.65
N VAL A 55 -5.46 19.93 -20.81
CA VAL A 55 -4.36 19.57 -19.91
C VAL A 55 -4.37 20.49 -18.70
N VAL A 56 -4.40 19.90 -17.51
CA VAL A 56 -4.18 20.63 -16.26
C VAL A 56 -2.69 20.90 -16.09
N ARG A 57 -2.32 22.16 -15.87
CA ARG A 57 -0.92 22.53 -15.59
C ARG A 57 -0.78 23.23 -14.25
N LEU A 58 0.06 22.69 -13.37
CA LEU A 58 0.44 23.26 -12.09
C LEU A 58 1.94 23.63 -12.13
N ALA A 59 2.25 24.91 -12.33
CA ALA A 59 3.63 25.36 -12.57
C ALA A 59 4.32 25.95 -11.32
N GLN A 60 3.56 26.66 -10.48
CA GLN A 60 4.08 27.35 -9.30
C GLN A 60 3.13 27.18 -8.11
N SER A 61 3.69 27.09 -6.90
CA SER A 61 2.90 27.05 -5.68
C SER A 61 2.23 28.38 -5.38
N HIS A 62 1.10 28.30 -4.69
CA HIS A 62 0.39 29.45 -4.16
C HIS A 62 0.05 29.20 -2.68
N SER A 63 -0.17 30.26 -1.89
CA SER A 63 -0.50 30.19 -0.44
C SER A 63 -1.71 29.33 0.03
N ARG A 64 -2.47 28.67 -0.85
CA ARG A 64 -3.49 27.67 -0.53
C ARG A 64 -3.35 26.53 -1.53
N ALA A 65 -3.35 25.33 -1.00
CA ALA A 65 -3.32 24.07 -1.73
C ALA A 65 -4.56 23.92 -2.62
N LEU A 66 -4.36 23.42 -3.85
CA LEU A 66 -5.43 23.08 -4.77
C LEU A 66 -6.29 21.97 -4.17
N VAL A 67 -7.60 22.13 -4.23
CA VAL A 67 -8.58 21.11 -3.91
C VAL A 67 -9.35 20.75 -5.16
N TRP A 68 -9.24 19.49 -5.61
CA TRP A 68 -10.09 18.97 -6.67
C TRP A 68 -11.39 18.46 -6.06
N ASP A 69 -12.40 19.32 -6.06
CA ASP A 69 -13.71 19.04 -5.48
C ASP A 69 -14.66 18.39 -6.50
N ALA A 70 -15.73 17.77 -6.01
CA ALA A 70 -16.68 17.01 -6.84
C ALA A 70 -17.47 17.84 -7.87
N LYS A 71 -17.39 19.18 -7.84
CA LYS A 71 -17.99 20.05 -8.88
C LYS A 71 -17.03 20.30 -10.05
N ALA A 72 -15.73 20.05 -9.88
CA ALA A 72 -14.78 20.09 -10.98
C ALA A 72 -14.98 18.88 -11.90
N SER A 73 -14.51 18.97 -13.14
CA SER A 73 -14.60 17.85 -14.07
C SER A 73 -13.89 16.62 -13.48
N PRO A 74 -14.51 15.42 -13.49
CA PRO A 74 -13.84 14.19 -13.07
C PRO A 74 -12.87 13.67 -14.14
N VAL A 75 -12.89 14.26 -15.35
CA VAL A 75 -12.05 13.86 -16.48
C VAL A 75 -11.27 15.07 -17.00
N VAL A 76 -9.99 14.87 -17.33
CA VAL A 76 -9.11 15.85 -17.99
C VAL A 76 -8.25 15.16 -19.06
N ALA A 77 -7.77 15.90 -20.05
CA ALA A 77 -7.01 15.31 -21.15
C ALA A 77 -5.58 14.91 -20.75
N GLY A 78 -4.98 15.64 -19.81
CA GLY A 78 -3.61 15.40 -19.34
C GLY A 78 -3.33 16.13 -18.04
N TRP A 79 -2.26 15.77 -17.36
CA TRP A 79 -1.87 16.41 -16.11
C TRP A 79 -0.37 16.66 -16.04
N ILE A 80 0.02 17.92 -15.80
CA ILE A 80 1.41 18.34 -15.66
C ILE A 80 1.54 19.15 -14.37
N GLN A 81 2.11 18.54 -13.34
CA GLN A 81 2.54 19.22 -12.12
C GLN A 81 4.06 19.33 -12.15
N GLU A 82 4.54 20.54 -12.38
CA GLU A 82 5.96 20.82 -12.60
C GLU A 82 6.74 20.81 -11.29
N LYS A 83 8.08 20.67 -11.38
CA LYS A 83 8.97 20.69 -10.22
C LYS A 83 8.81 21.94 -9.34
N GLY A 84 8.46 23.08 -9.95
CA GLY A 84 8.22 24.35 -9.23
C GLY A 84 6.93 24.37 -8.41
N TYR A 85 6.01 23.43 -8.64
CA TYR A 85 4.82 23.27 -7.82
C TYR A 85 5.13 22.38 -6.63
N VAL A 86 5.37 22.99 -5.47
CA VAL A 86 5.76 22.34 -4.21
C VAL A 86 4.61 22.27 -3.18
N ALA A 87 3.38 22.59 -3.59
CA ALA A 87 2.20 22.55 -2.72
C ALA A 87 1.51 21.18 -2.77
N VAL A 88 0.55 20.98 -1.86
CA VAL A 88 -0.33 19.81 -1.84
C VAL A 88 -1.49 20.02 -2.82
N VAL A 89 -1.91 18.95 -3.47
CA VAL A 89 -3.18 18.83 -4.20
C VAL A 89 -4.03 17.79 -3.46
N THR A 90 -5.21 18.20 -3.01
CA THR A 90 -6.14 17.32 -2.31
C THR A 90 -7.25 16.89 -3.27
N LEU A 91 -7.36 15.60 -3.55
CA LEU A 91 -8.41 15.02 -4.36
C LEU A 91 -9.56 14.57 -3.47
N HIS A 92 -10.77 15.07 -3.72
CA HIS A 92 -11.98 14.67 -2.98
C HIS A 92 -12.63 13.45 -3.64
N THR A 93 -11.84 12.42 -3.94
CA THR A 93 -12.35 11.17 -4.51
C THR A 93 -12.93 10.25 -3.44
N THR A 94 -14.06 9.61 -3.73
CA THR A 94 -14.78 8.72 -2.79
C THR A 94 -14.74 7.25 -3.24
N PRO A 95 -14.85 6.28 -2.31
CA PRO A 95 -14.86 4.84 -2.65
C PRO A 95 -16.19 4.35 -3.23
N GLN A 96 -17.26 5.13 -3.09
CA GLN A 96 -18.62 4.71 -3.46
C GLN A 96 -18.83 4.79 -4.97
N THR A 97 -19.65 3.88 -5.51
CA THR A 97 -20.11 3.96 -6.91
C THR A 97 -21.12 5.09 -7.06
N GLY A 98 -20.67 6.21 -7.62
CA GLY A 98 -21.48 7.42 -7.84
C GLY A 98 -20.79 8.67 -7.29
N GLY A 99 -20.86 9.79 -8.01
CA GLY A 99 -20.13 11.02 -7.67
C GLY A 99 -18.69 11.02 -8.19
N PHE A 100 -17.85 11.90 -7.65
CA PHE A 100 -16.43 11.98 -7.99
C PHE A 100 -15.65 10.87 -7.27
N ASN A 101 -15.61 9.69 -7.86
CA ASN A 101 -14.97 8.49 -7.31
C ASN A 101 -13.55 8.24 -7.86
N VAL A 102 -13.23 8.84 -9.00
CA VAL A 102 -11.93 8.75 -9.66
C VAL A 102 -11.65 10.03 -10.44
N LEU A 103 -10.41 10.49 -10.42
CA LEU A 103 -9.92 11.47 -11.39
C LEU A 103 -9.35 10.71 -12.59
N GLU A 104 -9.97 10.89 -13.76
CA GLU A 104 -9.55 10.30 -15.00
C GLU A 104 -8.70 11.29 -15.82
N VAL A 105 -7.46 10.92 -16.09
CA VAL A 105 -6.54 11.62 -16.98
C VAL A 105 -6.44 10.81 -18.26
N LEU A 106 -7.00 11.30 -19.38
CA LEU A 106 -7.10 10.52 -20.61
C LEU A 106 -5.72 10.20 -21.23
N GLY A 107 -4.79 11.15 -21.17
CA GLY A 107 -3.41 11.00 -21.62
C GLY A 107 -2.44 10.77 -20.47
N ASP A 108 -1.27 11.37 -20.55
CA ASP A 108 -0.20 11.22 -19.57
C ASP A 108 -0.43 12.08 -18.31
N MET A 109 0.04 11.57 -17.18
CA MET A 109 0.08 12.28 -15.91
C MET A 109 1.51 12.37 -15.38
N HIS A 110 2.04 13.58 -15.32
CA HIS A 110 3.35 13.89 -14.74
C HIS A 110 3.18 14.69 -13.45
N VAL A 111 3.64 14.11 -12.33
CA VAL A 111 3.72 14.76 -11.03
C VAL A 111 5.19 14.87 -10.66
N LEU A 112 5.79 16.03 -10.94
CA LEU A 112 7.24 16.24 -10.85
C LEU A 112 7.67 17.03 -9.61
N GLY A 113 6.74 17.64 -8.87
CA GLY A 113 6.97 18.28 -7.58
C GLY A 113 5.71 18.24 -6.72
N GLY A 114 5.81 18.62 -5.44
CA GLY A 114 4.65 18.77 -4.56
C GLY A 114 4.04 17.42 -4.16
N ALA A 115 2.79 17.42 -3.69
CA ALA A 115 2.15 16.21 -3.19
C ALA A 115 0.71 16.03 -3.68
N LEU A 116 0.29 14.79 -3.87
CA LEU A 116 -1.12 14.40 -3.97
C LEU A 116 -1.59 13.77 -2.66
N THR A 117 -2.81 14.07 -2.22
CA THR A 117 -3.44 13.49 -1.03
C THR A 117 -4.97 13.43 -1.15
N HIS A 118 -5.64 12.86 -0.15
CA HIS A 118 -7.09 12.93 0.04
C HIS A 118 -7.41 13.46 1.46
N PRO A 119 -8.64 13.97 1.73
CA PRO A 119 -9.03 14.38 3.07
C PRO A 119 -8.96 13.24 4.08
N ALA A 120 -8.76 13.52 5.36
CA ALA A 120 -8.73 12.46 6.37
C ALA A 120 -10.11 11.80 6.51
N ASN A 121 -10.12 10.48 6.65
CA ASN A 121 -11.27 9.73 7.14
C ASN A 121 -11.39 9.86 8.67
N ASP A 122 -12.54 9.46 9.20
CA ASP A 122 -12.79 9.45 10.64
C ASP A 122 -13.55 8.18 11.03
N ASP A 123 -14.86 8.24 11.30
CA ASP A 123 -15.69 7.07 11.61
C ASP A 123 -16.02 6.18 10.39
N ALA A 124 -15.94 6.76 9.19
CA ALA A 124 -16.25 6.09 7.95
C ALA A 124 -15.16 6.33 6.91
N GLU A 125 -14.94 5.31 6.07
CA GLU A 125 -14.10 5.42 4.89
C GLU A 125 -14.86 6.18 3.79
N THR A 126 -14.65 7.50 3.75
CA THR A 126 -15.30 8.44 2.85
C THR A 126 -14.40 8.82 1.67
N TRP A 127 -13.09 8.82 1.89
CA TRP A 127 -12.09 9.36 0.99
C TRP A 127 -11.04 8.33 0.64
N TRP A 128 -10.76 8.19 -0.65
CA TRP A 128 -9.56 7.55 -1.20
C TRP A 128 -8.82 8.57 -2.06
N LEU A 129 -7.55 8.31 -2.36
CA LEU A 129 -6.88 8.90 -3.51
C LEU A 129 -7.02 7.93 -4.68
N SER A 130 -7.88 8.27 -5.65
CA SER A 130 -8.26 7.38 -6.76
C SER A 130 -7.96 8.04 -8.10
N LEU A 131 -7.08 7.42 -8.89
CA LEU A 131 -6.62 7.92 -10.18
C LEU A 131 -6.77 6.84 -11.26
N ARG A 132 -7.23 7.26 -12.45
CA ARG A 132 -7.12 6.48 -13.68
C ARG A 132 -6.39 7.32 -14.73
N VAL A 133 -5.28 6.81 -15.24
CA VAL A 133 -4.44 7.48 -16.24
C VAL A 133 -4.45 6.63 -17.49
N GLY A 134 -4.95 7.14 -18.61
CA GLY A 134 -5.02 6.41 -19.88
C GLY A 134 -3.65 6.23 -20.53
N GLY A 135 -2.77 7.22 -20.38
CA GLY A 135 -1.36 7.17 -20.80
C GLY A 135 -0.42 6.64 -19.71
N GLY A 136 0.80 7.16 -19.69
CA GLY A 136 1.81 6.88 -18.68
C GLY A 136 1.67 7.74 -17.42
N PHE A 137 2.11 7.21 -16.29
CA PHE A 137 2.18 7.93 -15.02
C PHE A 137 3.63 8.09 -14.57
N THR A 138 4.03 9.33 -14.25
CA THR A 138 5.35 9.63 -13.69
C THR A 138 5.20 10.39 -12.38
N LEU A 139 5.68 9.79 -11.28
CA LEU A 139 5.94 10.49 -10.02
C LEU A 139 7.45 10.77 -9.92
N GLY A 140 7.85 12.02 -10.15
CA GLY A 140 9.26 12.44 -10.12
C GLY A 140 9.87 12.40 -8.71
N ALA A 141 11.21 12.42 -8.62
CA ALA A 141 11.95 12.33 -7.35
C ALA A 141 11.54 13.35 -6.28
N ASP A 142 11.12 14.55 -6.70
CA ASP A 142 10.73 15.66 -5.79
C ASP A 142 9.21 15.65 -5.47
N ALA A 143 8.49 14.63 -5.93
CA ALA A 143 7.04 14.52 -5.79
C ALA A 143 6.61 13.40 -4.83
N TYR A 144 5.43 13.59 -4.25
CA TYR A 144 4.87 12.71 -3.24
C TYR A 144 3.42 12.34 -3.56
N VAL A 145 3.03 11.12 -3.25
CA VAL A 145 1.64 10.75 -2.98
C VAL A 145 1.59 10.34 -1.52
N SER A 146 0.95 11.13 -0.66
CA SER A 146 0.90 10.81 0.76
C SER A 146 -0.52 10.86 1.27
N VAL A 147 -0.97 9.73 1.78
CA VAL A 147 -2.23 9.55 2.51
C VAL A 147 -1.93 9.06 3.93
N SER A 148 -0.74 9.39 4.44
CA SER A 148 -0.34 9.02 5.79
C SER A 148 -1.22 9.74 6.82
N GLY A 149 -1.70 9.01 7.83
CA GLY A 149 -2.65 9.55 8.82
C GLY A 149 -4.00 9.99 8.23
N LYS A 150 -4.40 9.44 7.07
CA LYS A 150 -5.70 9.76 6.40
C LYS A 150 -6.73 8.64 6.47
N GLY A 151 -6.42 7.56 7.16
CA GLY A 151 -7.34 6.46 7.45
C GLY A 151 -8.30 6.80 8.59
N TYR A 152 -8.79 5.77 9.28
CA TYR A 152 -9.78 5.94 10.35
C TYR A 152 -9.21 6.73 11.55
N GLY A 153 -10.11 7.45 12.24
CA GLY A 153 -9.82 8.18 13.47
C GLY A 153 -9.39 7.31 14.65
N SER A 154 -8.89 7.95 15.71
CA SER A 154 -8.47 7.28 16.96
C SER A 154 -9.59 6.41 17.55
N GLY A 155 -9.29 5.14 17.81
CA GLY A 155 -10.26 4.17 18.31
C GLY A 155 -11.32 3.73 17.28
N LYS A 156 -11.16 4.08 15.99
CA LYS A 156 -12.13 3.81 14.92
C LYS A 156 -11.59 2.88 13.84
N GLY A 157 -12.52 2.41 13.01
CA GLY A 157 -12.26 1.48 11.92
C GLY A 157 -12.54 0.02 12.30
N PRO A 158 -12.28 -0.92 11.37
CA PRO A 158 -12.60 -2.33 11.58
C PRO A 158 -11.80 -3.01 12.71
N SER A 159 -10.63 -2.49 13.07
CA SER A 159 -9.77 -3.09 14.10
C SER A 159 -8.81 -2.11 14.81
N PRO A 160 -9.32 -1.14 15.59
CA PRO A 160 -8.52 -0.10 16.25
C PRO A 160 -7.59 -0.56 17.38
N GLY A 161 -7.71 -1.82 17.83
CA GLY A 161 -7.06 -2.33 19.05
C GLY A 161 -8.12 -2.68 20.09
N VAL A 162 -7.88 -3.72 20.89
CA VAL A 162 -8.91 -4.30 21.77
C VAL A 162 -9.11 -3.49 23.07
N THR A 163 -8.03 -2.92 23.60
CA THR A 163 -8.05 -2.12 24.82
C THR A 163 -7.17 -0.88 24.67
N PRO A 164 -7.31 0.15 25.53
CA PRO A 164 -6.42 1.31 25.51
C PRO A 164 -4.94 0.91 25.60
N GLY A 165 -4.13 1.37 24.64
CA GLY A 165 -2.71 1.00 24.53
C GLY A 165 -2.42 -0.21 23.65
N SER A 166 -3.43 -0.95 23.20
CA SER A 166 -3.27 -2.01 22.19
C SER A 166 -3.18 -1.40 20.80
N GLY A 167 -2.25 -1.86 19.97
CA GLY A 167 -2.13 -1.39 18.60
C GLY A 167 -3.28 -1.82 17.70
N ALA A 168 -3.64 -0.96 16.76
CA ALA A 168 -4.61 -1.22 15.71
C ALA A 168 -4.05 -2.22 14.68
N SER A 169 -4.92 -2.92 13.96
CA SER A 169 -4.53 -3.92 12.94
C SER A 169 -5.03 -3.54 11.55
N HIS A 170 -4.35 -4.01 10.50
CA HIS A 170 -4.83 -3.97 9.11
C HIS A 170 -4.32 -5.16 8.30
N GLY A 171 -3.21 -5.04 7.58
CA GLY A 171 -2.54 -6.15 6.91
C GLY A 171 -1.80 -7.05 7.91
N GLY A 172 -1.16 -6.44 8.90
CA GLY A 172 -0.55 -7.09 10.05
C GLY A 172 -1.37 -6.85 11.32
N GLN A 173 -1.20 -7.73 12.29
CA GLN A 173 -1.79 -7.51 13.62
C GLN A 173 -1.01 -6.43 14.38
N GLY A 174 -1.75 -5.48 14.93
CA GLY A 174 -1.29 -4.58 15.98
C GLY A 174 -0.98 -5.35 17.25
N ALA A 175 0.04 -4.90 17.96
CA ALA A 175 0.53 -5.62 19.13
C ALA A 175 -0.37 -5.36 20.35
N PRO A 176 -0.66 -6.36 21.20
CA PRO A 176 -1.44 -6.15 22.41
C PRO A 176 -0.62 -5.36 23.43
N GLN A 177 -1.28 -4.79 24.44
CA GLN A 177 -0.53 -4.14 25.52
C GLN A 177 0.25 -5.18 26.37
N ALA A 178 1.48 -4.86 26.78
CA ALA A 178 2.38 -5.76 27.50
C ALA A 178 1.84 -6.21 28.86
N LEU A 179 1.13 -5.32 29.54
CA LEU A 179 0.71 -5.48 30.94
C LEU A 179 -0.63 -6.21 31.09
N ALA A 180 -1.34 -6.47 30.00
CA ALA A 180 -2.60 -7.21 30.05
C ALA A 180 -2.36 -8.69 29.72
N ALA A 181 -2.42 -9.52 30.77
CA ALA A 181 -2.17 -10.96 30.69
C ALA A 181 -3.07 -11.71 29.69
N ASN A 182 -4.26 -11.16 29.39
CA ASN A 182 -5.27 -11.79 28.53
C ASN A 182 -5.59 -10.99 27.26
N ASP A 183 -4.86 -9.90 26.99
CA ASP A 183 -5.13 -9.10 25.79
C ASP A 183 -4.68 -9.85 24.53
N ARG A 184 -5.48 -9.75 23.47
CA ARG A 184 -5.24 -10.42 22.19
C ARG A 184 -5.02 -9.37 21.10
N PRO A 185 -4.16 -9.63 20.12
CA PRO A 185 -4.03 -8.74 18.97
C PRO A 185 -5.37 -8.59 18.25
N ALA A 186 -5.62 -7.41 17.69
CA ALA A 186 -6.83 -7.18 16.91
C ALA A 186 -6.81 -7.95 15.57
N LEU A 187 -7.92 -7.92 14.84
CA LEU A 187 -8.12 -8.72 13.64
C LEU A 187 -7.54 -8.02 12.40
N THR A 188 -6.99 -8.79 11.45
CA THR A 188 -6.56 -8.25 10.15
C THR A 188 -7.72 -8.19 9.18
N TYR A 189 -7.66 -7.28 8.21
CA TYR A 189 -8.75 -7.10 7.23
C TYR A 189 -8.32 -6.53 5.89
N GLY A 190 -9.12 -6.80 4.85
CA GLY A 190 -8.90 -6.34 3.48
C GLY A 190 -8.23 -7.40 2.60
N SER A 191 -8.19 -7.14 1.29
CA SER A 191 -7.58 -8.04 0.31
C SER A 191 -6.07 -7.82 0.20
N ILE A 192 -5.32 -8.92 0.05
CA ILE A 192 -3.88 -8.89 -0.25
C ILE A 192 -3.63 -8.43 -1.71
N VAL A 193 -4.43 -8.91 -2.65
CA VAL A 193 -4.20 -8.73 -4.09
C VAL A 193 -4.87 -7.47 -4.66
N THR A 194 -5.96 -7.00 -4.05
CA THR A 194 -6.67 -5.76 -4.40
C THR A 194 -6.91 -4.91 -3.15
N PRO A 195 -5.85 -4.44 -2.47
CA PRO A 195 -6.00 -3.66 -1.25
C PRO A 195 -6.70 -2.35 -1.54
N ALA A 196 -7.75 -2.04 -0.78
CA ALA A 196 -8.57 -0.86 -0.97
C ALA A 196 -9.30 -0.51 0.33
N THR A 197 -8.63 -0.66 1.48
CA THR A 197 -9.21 -0.32 2.78
C THR A 197 -8.21 0.46 3.62
N SER A 198 -8.70 1.45 4.35
CA SER A 198 -7.94 2.33 5.22
C SER A 198 -7.50 1.58 6.46
N GLY A 199 -6.36 1.97 7.02
CA GLY A 199 -5.89 1.50 8.32
C GLY A 199 -6.78 2.01 9.45
N SER A 200 -6.94 1.20 10.49
CA SER A 200 -7.67 1.55 11.71
C SER A 200 -6.82 2.49 12.58
N GLY A 201 -7.46 3.43 13.28
CA GLY A 201 -6.75 4.33 14.19
C GLY A 201 -6.39 3.64 15.51
N GLY A 202 -5.35 4.15 16.17
CA GLY A 202 -4.85 3.59 17.44
C GLY A 202 -5.80 3.83 18.60
N THR A 203 -5.70 3.06 19.70
CA THR A 203 -6.54 3.25 20.88
C THR A 203 -5.83 4.02 21.98
N SER A 204 -6.59 4.82 22.71
CA SER A 204 -6.13 5.53 23.90
C SER A 204 -7.19 5.47 25.00
N ARG A 205 -6.85 5.94 26.20
CA ARG A 205 -7.82 6.06 27.30
C ARG A 205 -8.84 7.16 26.96
N GLU A 206 -10.07 6.97 27.42
CA GLU A 206 -11.13 7.97 27.30
C GLU A 206 -10.67 9.34 27.85
N GLY A 207 -10.99 10.41 27.12
CA GLY A 207 -10.58 11.78 27.48
C GLY A 207 -9.16 12.17 27.03
N SER A 208 -8.40 11.29 26.38
CA SER A 208 -7.12 11.68 25.77
C SER A 208 -7.36 12.50 24.50
N ALA A 209 -6.57 13.56 24.27
CA ALA A 209 -6.66 14.39 23.07
C ALA A 209 -5.93 13.82 21.83
N HIS A 210 -5.43 12.57 21.89
CA HIS A 210 -4.59 12.00 20.83
C HIS A 210 -5.42 11.56 19.61
N GLU A 211 -5.14 12.19 18.46
CA GLU A 211 -5.68 11.78 17.17
C GLU A 211 -4.67 10.91 16.41
N ILE A 212 -4.62 9.60 16.72
CA ILE A 212 -3.69 8.68 16.06
C ILE A 212 -4.43 7.95 14.93
N ARG A 213 -4.35 8.49 13.70
CA ARG A 213 -5.10 7.95 12.57
C ARG A 213 -4.35 6.82 11.87
N GLY A 214 -5.12 5.89 11.30
CA GLY A 214 -4.56 4.90 10.39
C GLY A 214 -4.09 5.51 9.06
N GLY A 215 -3.39 4.71 8.26
CA GLY A 215 -3.04 5.11 6.89
C GLY A 215 -4.26 5.14 5.96
N GLY A 216 -4.28 6.07 4.99
CA GLY A 216 -5.34 6.17 3.99
C GLY A 216 -5.21 5.16 2.84
N VAL A 217 -5.88 5.44 1.72
CA VAL A 217 -5.92 4.53 0.56
C VAL A 217 -5.46 5.24 -0.71
N VAL A 218 -4.54 4.60 -1.43
CA VAL A 218 -4.11 4.99 -2.78
C VAL A 218 -4.53 3.90 -3.77
N VAL A 219 -5.33 4.25 -4.77
CA VAL A 219 -5.68 3.39 -5.92
C VAL A 219 -5.31 4.12 -7.21
N VAL A 220 -4.40 3.54 -7.99
CA VAL A 220 -3.95 4.12 -9.26
C VAL A 220 -3.96 3.05 -10.35
N GLU A 221 -4.74 3.30 -11.40
CA GLU A 221 -4.78 2.50 -12.62
C GLU A 221 -4.15 3.27 -13.79
N VAL A 222 -3.19 2.65 -14.49
CA VAL A 222 -2.43 3.29 -15.58
C VAL A 222 -2.51 2.44 -16.84
N GLY A 223 -2.86 3.05 -17.98
CA GLY A 223 -2.94 2.38 -19.28
C GLY A 223 -1.58 2.18 -19.96
N GLY A 224 -0.58 2.98 -19.60
CA GLY A 224 0.81 2.83 -20.03
C GLY A 224 1.75 2.36 -18.92
N ASP A 225 3.00 2.82 -18.99
CA ASP A 225 4.03 2.58 -17.98
C ASP A 225 3.85 3.48 -16.75
N MET A 226 4.18 2.95 -15.58
CA MET A 226 4.17 3.67 -14.31
C MET A 226 5.60 3.80 -13.77
N ILE A 227 6.06 5.03 -13.58
CA ILE A 227 7.39 5.33 -12.99
C ILE A 227 7.19 6.04 -11.64
N VAL A 228 7.73 5.44 -10.58
CA VAL A 228 7.72 5.97 -9.22
C VAL A 228 9.15 6.27 -8.78
N ASP A 229 9.60 7.50 -9.01
CA ASP A 229 10.90 8.02 -8.55
C ASP A 229 10.79 8.74 -7.20
N GLY A 230 9.62 9.36 -6.96
CA GLY A 230 9.24 9.94 -5.68
C GLY A 230 8.75 8.94 -4.63
N ARG A 231 7.99 9.43 -3.64
CA ARG A 231 7.48 8.59 -2.53
C ARG A 231 5.96 8.43 -2.58
N ILE A 232 5.49 7.20 -2.41
CA ILE A 232 4.07 6.88 -2.15
C ILE A 232 3.95 6.37 -0.71
N ALA A 233 3.13 7.00 0.12
CA ALA A 233 3.02 6.66 1.55
C ALA A 233 1.56 6.59 2.01
N ALA A 234 1.20 5.46 2.61
CA ALA A 234 -0.04 5.22 3.35
C ALA A 234 0.27 4.77 4.78
N ASP A 235 1.25 5.44 5.41
CA ASP A 235 1.70 5.11 6.77
C ASP A 235 0.67 5.57 7.81
N ALA A 236 0.60 4.90 8.95
CA ALA A 236 -0.21 5.38 10.07
C ALA A 236 0.48 6.55 10.80
N ASP A 237 -0.28 7.27 11.63
CA ASP A 237 0.31 8.22 12.57
C ASP A 237 1.03 7.48 13.72
N ASP A 238 2.14 8.05 14.15
CA ASP A 238 2.81 7.65 15.39
C ASP A 238 2.10 8.29 16.60
N ALA A 239 2.07 7.60 17.73
CA ALA A 239 1.56 8.16 18.97
C ALA A 239 2.53 9.20 19.58
N ASP A 240 1.99 10.35 19.97
CA ASP A 240 2.71 11.47 20.58
C ASP A 240 2.87 11.37 22.10
N ALA A 241 3.80 12.16 22.65
CA ALA A 241 4.46 11.92 23.93
C ALA A 241 3.69 12.22 25.25
N ASP A 242 2.39 12.51 25.23
CA ASP A 242 1.72 13.28 26.32
C ASP A 242 1.18 12.49 27.53
N GLY A 243 1.92 11.53 28.08
CA GLY A 243 1.59 10.92 29.38
C GLY A 243 0.57 9.76 29.36
N ALA A 244 -0.14 9.52 28.24
CA ALA A 244 -1.22 8.54 28.14
C ALA A 244 -0.83 7.23 27.43
N ASN A 245 -1.29 6.07 27.92
CA ASN A 245 -1.07 4.79 27.21
C ASN A 245 -1.83 4.76 25.87
N VAL A 246 -1.11 4.88 24.75
CA VAL A 246 -1.67 4.97 23.38
C VAL A 246 -1.10 3.88 22.49
N GLY A 247 -1.98 3.06 21.91
CA GLY A 247 -1.61 2.04 20.93
C GLY A 247 -1.37 2.67 19.56
N GLY A 248 -0.41 2.13 18.81
CA GLY A 248 -0.11 2.62 17.46
C GLY A 248 -1.25 2.34 16.48
N ALA A 249 -1.46 3.23 15.51
CA ALA A 249 -2.43 3.04 14.44
C ALA A 249 -1.92 2.11 13.33
N ALA A 250 -2.82 1.55 12.52
CA ALA A 250 -2.46 0.61 11.47
C ALA A 250 -2.16 1.31 10.13
N GLY A 251 -1.22 0.75 9.36
CA GLY A 251 -0.94 1.21 8.00
C GLY A 251 -2.15 1.05 7.07
N GLY A 252 -2.16 1.78 5.96
CA GLY A 252 -3.25 1.82 4.99
C GLY A 252 -3.06 0.90 3.77
N SER A 253 -3.67 1.27 2.64
CA SER A 253 -3.61 0.51 1.39
C SER A 253 -2.96 1.29 0.25
N VAL A 254 -2.07 0.63 -0.51
CA VAL A 254 -1.55 1.12 -1.79
C VAL A 254 -1.80 0.07 -2.86
N ASN A 255 -2.53 0.42 -3.93
CA ASN A 255 -2.88 -0.47 -5.04
C ASN A 255 -2.54 0.21 -6.36
N LEU A 256 -1.45 -0.23 -6.97
CA LEU A 256 -0.91 0.32 -8.20
C LEU A 256 -1.03 -0.72 -9.31
N ARG A 257 -1.73 -0.35 -10.39
CA ARG A 257 -2.00 -1.22 -11.53
C ARG A 257 -1.57 -0.54 -12.81
N ALA A 258 -0.81 -1.23 -13.65
CA ALA A 258 -0.37 -0.72 -14.95
C ALA A 258 -0.60 -1.76 -16.04
N ALA A 259 -1.13 -1.33 -17.20
CA ALA A 259 -1.15 -2.18 -18.39
C ALA A 259 0.23 -2.26 -19.07
N GLY A 260 1.15 -1.33 -18.75
CA GLY A 260 2.57 -1.41 -19.07
C GLY A 260 3.42 -1.95 -17.93
N ALA A 261 4.68 -1.51 -17.87
CA ALA A 261 5.64 -1.81 -16.81
C ALA A 261 5.45 -0.91 -15.58
N ILE A 262 5.80 -1.42 -14.39
CA ILE A 262 5.92 -0.62 -13.17
C ILE A 262 7.40 -0.55 -12.81
N LYS A 263 7.96 0.66 -12.73
CA LYS A 263 9.34 0.91 -12.29
C LYS A 263 9.35 1.75 -11.02
N VAL A 264 9.86 1.19 -9.93
CA VAL A 264 9.98 1.87 -8.63
C VAL A 264 11.45 2.14 -8.33
N VAL A 265 11.83 3.42 -8.40
CA VAL A 265 13.16 3.94 -8.03
C VAL A 265 13.11 4.54 -6.62
N GLY A 266 12.02 5.24 -6.30
CA GLY A 266 11.74 5.85 -5.00
C GLY A 266 11.24 4.85 -3.96
N THR A 267 10.31 5.25 -3.09
CA THR A 267 9.81 4.39 -2.00
C THR A 267 8.29 4.27 -1.97
N ILE A 268 7.82 3.12 -1.50
CA ILE A 268 6.39 2.86 -1.27
C ILE A 268 6.22 2.31 0.14
N SER A 269 5.39 2.95 0.96
CA SER A 269 5.20 2.53 2.36
C SER A 269 3.74 2.49 2.79
N ALA A 270 3.43 1.53 3.66
CA ALA A 270 2.17 1.39 4.38
C ALA A 270 2.46 0.84 5.79
N ASN A 271 3.34 1.51 6.53
CA ASN A 271 3.79 1.05 7.83
C ASN A 271 2.77 1.37 8.92
N GLY A 272 2.72 0.50 9.95
CA GLY A 272 1.99 0.79 11.18
C GLY A 272 2.74 1.80 12.05
N GLY A 273 1.98 2.55 12.84
CA GLY A 273 2.49 3.59 13.73
C GLY A 273 3.03 3.05 15.04
N ARG A 274 3.91 3.83 15.66
CA ARG A 274 4.47 3.57 16.98
C ARG A 274 3.42 3.79 18.08
N GLY A 275 3.36 2.89 19.06
CA GLY A 275 2.62 3.11 20.30
C GLY A 275 3.44 3.94 21.31
N HIS A 276 2.76 4.61 22.25
CA HIS A 276 3.38 5.48 23.24
C HIS A 276 3.05 5.07 24.70
N HIS A 277 4.03 5.21 25.60
CA HIS A 277 4.12 4.71 27.00
C HIS A 277 4.44 3.23 27.24
N ASP A 278 4.87 2.95 28.47
CA ASP A 278 5.29 1.65 28.98
C ASP A 278 4.24 0.56 28.72
N GLY A 279 4.58 -0.34 27.80
CA GLY A 279 3.76 -1.50 27.46
C GLY A 279 2.72 -1.25 26.38
N ALA A 280 2.67 -0.08 25.75
CA ALA A 280 1.85 0.13 24.56
C ALA A 280 2.32 -0.75 23.39
N GLY A 281 1.37 -1.25 22.61
CA GLY A 281 1.65 -2.01 21.39
C GLY A 281 1.75 -1.11 20.17
N GLY A 282 2.68 -1.42 19.26
CA GLY A 282 2.70 -0.79 17.94
C GLY A 282 1.51 -1.21 17.07
N GLY A 283 1.18 -0.41 16.06
CA GLY A 283 0.14 -0.74 15.10
C GLY A 283 0.61 -1.65 13.98
N GLY A 284 -0.29 -2.45 13.42
CA GLY A 284 0.01 -3.41 12.36
C GLY A 284 0.33 -2.75 11.02
N GLY A 285 1.18 -3.38 10.22
CA GLY A 285 1.46 -2.94 8.86
C GLY A 285 0.25 -3.01 7.94
N GLY A 286 0.26 -2.21 6.88
CA GLY A 286 -0.80 -2.10 5.88
C GLY A 286 -0.66 -3.08 4.71
N ARG A 287 -1.23 -2.74 3.55
CA ARG A 287 -1.19 -3.59 2.35
C ARG A 287 -0.71 -2.82 1.13
N ILE A 288 0.17 -3.44 0.37
CA ILE A 288 0.70 -2.86 -0.88
C ILE A 288 0.51 -3.90 -1.99
N ALA A 289 -0.04 -3.50 -3.13
CA ALA A 289 -0.12 -4.32 -4.33
C ALA A 289 0.41 -3.55 -5.54
N LEU A 290 1.34 -4.18 -6.26
CA LEU A 290 1.88 -3.74 -7.55
C LEU A 290 1.51 -4.79 -8.60
N VAL A 291 0.68 -4.43 -9.58
CA VAL A 291 0.26 -5.35 -10.64
C VAL A 291 0.52 -4.73 -12.00
N ALA A 292 1.50 -5.29 -12.73
CA ALA A 292 1.89 -4.84 -14.06
C ALA A 292 1.56 -5.92 -15.09
N ASN A 293 0.90 -5.58 -16.19
CA ASN A 293 0.84 -6.48 -17.34
C ASN A 293 2.21 -6.55 -18.07
N GLY A 294 3.11 -5.57 -17.84
CA GLY A 294 4.50 -5.61 -18.26
C GLY A 294 5.42 -6.24 -17.20
N ALA A 295 6.63 -5.69 -17.08
CA ALA A 295 7.59 -6.08 -16.06
C ALA A 295 7.49 -5.16 -14.83
N THR A 296 7.61 -5.73 -13.64
CA THR A 296 7.77 -4.96 -12.39
C THR A 296 9.24 -4.88 -12.00
N GLN A 297 9.81 -3.67 -12.05
CA GLN A 297 11.17 -3.38 -11.65
C GLN A 297 11.17 -2.67 -10.30
N VAL A 298 11.40 -3.41 -9.22
CA VAL A 298 11.49 -2.84 -7.88
C VAL A 298 12.55 -3.53 -7.03
N ASN A 299 13.28 -2.72 -6.28
CA ASN A 299 14.06 -3.22 -5.15
C ASN A 299 13.13 -3.40 -3.95
N ALA A 300 12.92 -4.64 -3.52
CA ALA A 300 12.02 -4.96 -2.42
C ALA A 300 12.36 -4.19 -1.12
N ARG A 301 13.61 -3.76 -0.90
CA ARG A 301 14.00 -2.94 0.28
C ARG A 301 13.41 -1.53 0.28
N ARG A 302 12.93 -1.04 -0.86
CA ARG A 302 12.30 0.28 -1.01
C ARG A 302 10.78 0.25 -0.80
N ILE A 303 10.22 -0.94 -0.62
CA ILE A 303 8.81 -1.12 -0.27
C ILE A 303 8.72 -1.61 1.17
N SER A 304 7.85 -1.05 2.00
CA SER A 304 7.65 -1.51 3.37
C SER A 304 6.18 -1.49 3.79
N ALA A 305 5.76 -2.53 4.49
CA ALA A 305 4.48 -2.60 5.18
C ALA A 305 4.73 -3.12 6.60
N ASN A 306 5.70 -2.51 7.30
CA ASN A 306 6.21 -3.02 8.56
C ASN A 306 5.20 -2.78 9.69
N GLY A 307 5.27 -3.62 10.72
CA GLY A 307 4.61 -3.35 11.99
C GLY A 307 5.30 -2.20 12.72
N GLY A 308 4.52 -1.37 13.40
CA GLY A 308 5.03 -0.39 14.35
C GLY A 308 5.62 -1.05 15.59
N CYS A 309 6.46 -0.31 16.31
CA CYS A 309 6.98 -0.72 17.60
C CYS A 309 6.15 -0.14 18.75
N GLY A 310 6.04 -0.88 19.86
CA GLY A 310 5.62 -0.33 21.13
C GLY A 310 6.67 0.63 21.69
N ALA A 311 6.26 1.55 22.57
CA ALA A 311 7.18 2.49 23.17
C ALA A 311 8.24 1.77 24.03
N SER A 312 9.48 2.22 23.92
CA SER A 312 10.30 2.31 25.11
C SER A 312 11.04 3.64 25.10
N ASP A 313 11.15 4.26 26.26
CA ASP A 313 12.11 5.35 26.52
C ASP A 313 13.56 4.80 26.58
N ALA A 314 13.76 3.54 26.20
CA ALA A 314 15.05 2.89 26.20
C ALA A 314 15.66 2.94 24.79
N PRO A 315 16.96 3.26 24.66
CA PRO A 315 17.66 3.08 23.39
C PRO A 315 17.49 1.64 22.90
N GLU A 316 17.32 1.48 21.57
CA GLU A 316 17.07 0.23 20.84
C GLU A 316 17.97 -0.95 21.28
N THR A 317 19.11 -0.63 21.89
CA THR A 317 20.16 -1.54 22.34
C THR A 317 19.96 -2.18 23.71
N THR A 318 19.05 -1.71 24.58
CA THR A 318 19.11 -2.11 26.00
C THR A 318 18.07 -3.13 26.47
N ARG A 319 16.89 -3.27 25.84
CA ARG A 319 15.89 -4.32 26.18
C ARG A 319 14.98 -4.70 25.01
N ARG A 320 15.35 -5.75 24.27
CA ARG A 320 14.56 -6.28 23.13
C ARG A 320 13.22 -6.91 23.55
N ASP A 321 13.07 -7.21 24.83
CA ASP A 321 11.95 -7.88 25.50
C ASP A 321 10.80 -6.94 25.92
N ARG A 322 10.99 -5.62 25.91
CA ARG A 322 9.93 -4.64 26.24
C ARG A 322 9.26 -3.94 25.06
N HIS A 323 9.86 -3.98 23.87
CA HIS A 323 9.20 -3.47 22.67
C HIS A 323 8.12 -4.47 22.24
N ILE A 324 6.85 -4.12 22.39
CA ILE A 324 5.75 -4.95 21.90
C ILE A 324 5.55 -4.63 20.41
N ARG A 325 6.15 -5.48 19.58
CA ARG A 325 6.24 -5.27 18.13
C ARG A 325 5.02 -5.83 17.43
N ALA A 326 4.39 -5.00 16.60
CA ALA A 326 3.32 -5.43 15.72
C ALA A 326 3.88 -6.27 14.58
N ALA A 327 3.00 -6.95 13.87
CA ALA A 327 3.39 -7.65 12.66
C ALA A 327 3.29 -6.74 11.44
N ALA A 328 4.19 -6.99 10.49
CA ALA A 328 4.07 -6.50 9.14
C ALA A 328 2.75 -6.92 8.48
N GLY A 329 2.32 -6.13 7.50
CA GLY A 329 1.27 -6.52 6.58
C GLY A 329 1.83 -7.22 5.36
N THR A 330 1.29 -6.92 4.18
CA THR A 330 1.59 -7.68 2.95
C THR A 330 2.01 -6.78 1.81
N ILE A 331 2.95 -7.26 1.00
CA ILE A 331 3.37 -6.63 -0.26
C ILE A 331 3.16 -7.66 -1.38
N TYR A 332 2.18 -7.43 -2.24
CA TYR A 332 1.88 -8.24 -3.41
C TYR A 332 2.52 -7.64 -4.67
N ILE A 333 3.27 -8.45 -5.41
CA ILE A 333 3.91 -8.03 -6.67
C ILE A 333 3.57 -9.05 -7.76
N GLU A 334 2.92 -8.61 -8.83
CA GLU A 334 2.48 -9.45 -9.94
C GLU A 334 2.90 -8.87 -11.29
N ASP A 335 3.56 -9.70 -12.09
CA ASP A 335 3.77 -9.48 -13.53
C ASP A 335 2.68 -10.24 -14.30
N SER A 336 1.47 -9.69 -14.37
CA SER A 336 0.27 -10.37 -14.90
C SER A 336 0.31 -10.67 -16.40
N GLY A 337 1.25 -10.09 -17.16
CA GLY A 337 1.51 -10.52 -18.55
C GLY A 337 2.48 -11.70 -18.68
N ARG A 338 3.14 -12.09 -17.58
CA ARG A 338 4.07 -13.24 -17.51
C ARG A 338 3.53 -14.36 -16.63
N GLU A 339 2.61 -14.02 -15.74
CA GLU A 339 2.05 -14.89 -14.73
C GLU A 339 0.53 -14.91 -14.88
N SER A 340 -0.10 -16.04 -14.56
CA SER A 340 -1.56 -16.09 -14.56
C SER A 340 -2.12 -15.13 -13.52
N LYS A 341 -3.23 -14.44 -13.80
CA LYS A 341 -3.92 -13.56 -12.85
C LYS A 341 -3.98 -14.17 -11.45
N GLY A 342 -3.54 -13.41 -10.44
CA GLY A 342 -3.42 -13.85 -9.03
C GLY A 342 -2.14 -14.61 -8.71
N GLY A 343 -1.23 -14.77 -9.67
CA GLY A 343 -0.01 -15.58 -9.59
C GLY A 343 1.20 -14.88 -8.97
N GLY A 344 1.02 -13.63 -8.53
CA GLY A 344 2.07 -12.79 -8.00
C GLY A 344 2.70 -13.33 -6.71
N ARG A 345 3.77 -12.67 -6.28
CA ARG A 345 4.46 -12.96 -5.02
C ARG A 345 3.88 -12.10 -3.90
N VAL A 346 3.38 -12.75 -2.85
CA VAL A 346 3.02 -12.12 -1.57
C VAL A 346 4.24 -12.16 -0.67
N LEU A 347 4.80 -10.99 -0.36
CA LEU A 347 5.91 -10.82 0.56
C LEU A 347 5.38 -10.44 1.93
N VAL A 348 5.79 -11.19 2.94
CA VAL A 348 5.65 -10.84 4.36
C VAL A 348 7.04 -10.65 4.91
N LYS A 349 7.39 -9.40 5.15
CA LYS A 349 8.70 -9.01 5.66
C LYS A 349 8.56 -7.91 6.70
N ASP A 350 9.40 -7.97 7.72
CA ASP A 350 9.37 -7.03 8.82
C ASP A 350 10.81 -6.56 9.12
N TRP A 351 11.01 -5.53 9.94
CA TRP A 351 12.34 -5.27 10.48
C TRP A 351 12.64 -6.13 11.69
N HIS A 352 11.58 -6.62 12.33
CA HIS A 352 11.69 -7.29 13.61
C HIS A 352 10.68 -8.42 13.72
N ARG A 353 11.06 -9.47 14.44
CA ARG A 353 10.11 -10.54 14.75
C ARG A 353 8.99 -9.96 15.64
N PRO A 354 7.71 -10.10 15.28
CA PRO A 354 6.62 -9.66 16.13
C PRO A 354 6.60 -10.49 17.43
N THR A 355 6.22 -9.85 18.54
CA THR A 355 6.31 -10.49 19.87
C THR A 355 5.09 -11.35 20.17
N ARG A 356 3.90 -10.81 19.90
CA ARG A 356 2.59 -11.44 20.17
C ARG A 356 1.60 -11.22 19.02
N ALA A 357 2.09 -10.82 17.87
CA ALA A 357 1.32 -10.48 16.68
C ALA A 357 1.80 -11.32 15.49
N SER A 358 1.00 -11.38 14.44
CA SER A 358 1.36 -12.05 13.19
C SER A 358 0.66 -11.40 12.00
N THR A 359 1.19 -11.59 10.81
CA THR A 359 0.45 -11.35 9.58
C THR A 359 -0.54 -12.49 9.41
N ARG A 360 -1.84 -12.20 9.27
CA ARG A 360 -2.85 -13.26 9.23
C ARG A 360 -3.36 -13.48 7.81
N ILE A 361 -3.24 -14.73 7.35
CA ILE A 361 -3.53 -15.11 5.97
C ILE A 361 -4.42 -16.36 5.92
N PRO A 362 -5.58 -16.31 5.25
CA PRO A 362 -6.23 -15.12 4.72
C PRO A 362 -6.56 -14.15 5.86
N SER A 363 -6.94 -12.94 5.52
CA SER A 363 -7.31 -11.96 6.54
C SER A 363 -8.60 -12.36 7.24
N ASP A 364 -8.77 -11.94 8.48
CA ASP A 364 -9.87 -12.41 9.32
C ASP A 364 -11.21 -11.81 8.93
N LEU A 365 -11.18 -10.57 8.47
CA LEU A 365 -12.35 -9.85 8.02
C LEU A 365 -12.19 -9.49 6.54
N SER A 366 -13.23 -9.73 5.76
CA SER A 366 -13.32 -9.29 4.37
C SER A 366 -12.19 -9.80 3.46
N ALA A 367 -11.62 -10.97 3.75
CA ALA A 367 -10.73 -11.65 2.82
C ALA A 367 -11.54 -12.20 1.64
N PRO A 368 -11.20 -11.85 0.39
CA PRO A 368 -11.81 -12.49 -0.77
C PRO A 368 -11.54 -13.99 -0.77
N PRO A 369 -12.53 -14.83 -1.12
CA PRO A 369 -12.34 -16.27 -1.24
C PRO A 369 -11.18 -16.60 -2.19
N ASP A 370 -10.33 -17.54 -1.79
CA ASP A 370 -9.23 -18.09 -2.59
C ASP A 370 -8.22 -17.07 -3.14
N GLU A 371 -8.12 -15.85 -2.59
CA GLU A 371 -7.23 -14.80 -3.13
C GLU A 371 -5.73 -15.21 -3.17
N CYS A 372 -5.35 -16.17 -2.32
CA CYS A 372 -3.98 -16.69 -2.23
C CYS A 372 -3.70 -17.89 -3.14
N ARG A 373 -4.74 -18.48 -3.75
CA ARG A 373 -4.68 -19.80 -4.38
C ARG A 373 -3.57 -19.93 -5.42
N ASP A 374 -3.45 -18.94 -6.29
CA ASP A 374 -2.45 -18.89 -7.36
C ASP A 374 -1.14 -18.23 -6.92
N ALA A 375 -1.16 -17.52 -5.78
CA ALA A 375 -0.07 -16.70 -5.33
C ALA A 375 1.10 -17.52 -4.80
N ARG A 376 2.27 -16.89 -4.74
CA ARG A 376 3.49 -17.44 -4.13
C ARG A 376 3.76 -16.68 -2.85
N LEU A 377 3.78 -17.35 -1.71
CA LEU A 377 4.09 -16.75 -0.42
C LEU A 377 5.60 -16.76 -0.18
N ALA A 378 6.15 -15.61 0.17
CA ALA A 378 7.54 -15.43 0.54
C ALA A 378 7.62 -14.73 1.90
N ILE A 379 8.21 -15.43 2.88
CA ILE A 379 8.40 -14.93 4.24
C ILE A 379 9.89 -14.61 4.42
N GLU A 380 10.17 -13.35 4.69
CA GLU A 380 11.52 -12.78 4.70
C GLU A 380 11.70 -11.85 5.92
N GLU A 381 12.95 -11.52 6.25
CA GLU A 381 13.32 -10.51 7.25
C GLU A 381 12.57 -10.61 8.61
N ASN A 382 12.38 -11.82 9.16
CA ASN A 382 11.63 -12.05 10.42
C ASN A 382 10.09 -11.95 10.32
N GLY A 383 9.53 -11.87 9.12
CA GLY A 383 8.08 -11.96 8.90
C GLY A 383 7.50 -13.20 9.59
N PHE A 384 6.31 -13.08 10.17
CA PHE A 384 5.67 -14.18 10.86
C PHE A 384 4.19 -14.27 10.50
N VAL A 385 3.80 -15.39 9.90
CA VAL A 385 2.44 -15.60 9.37
C VAL A 385 1.66 -16.55 10.26
N THR A 386 0.38 -16.27 10.51
CA THR A 386 -0.55 -17.24 11.11
C THR A 386 -1.68 -17.52 10.15
N LEU A 387 -2.00 -18.80 9.92
CA LEU A 387 -3.17 -19.17 9.13
C LEU A 387 -4.47 -18.98 9.91
N THR A 388 -5.45 -18.34 9.28
CA THR A 388 -6.80 -18.17 9.85
C THR A 388 -7.78 -19.20 9.32
N ALA A 389 -7.50 -19.73 8.12
CA ALA A 389 -8.26 -20.76 7.46
C ALA A 389 -7.32 -21.65 6.63
N SER A 390 -7.78 -22.85 6.30
CA SER A 390 -7.06 -23.74 5.37
C SER A 390 -6.95 -23.07 4.00
N THR A 391 -5.73 -22.98 3.49
CA THR A 391 -5.39 -22.08 2.37
C THR A 391 -4.46 -22.76 1.40
N THR A 392 -4.60 -22.41 0.12
CA THR A 392 -3.72 -22.88 -0.95
C THR A 392 -2.80 -21.75 -1.39
N PHE A 393 -1.54 -22.09 -1.65
CA PHE A 393 -0.58 -21.28 -2.39
C PHE A 393 0.05 -22.13 -3.48
N ARG A 394 0.50 -21.50 -4.57
CA ARG A 394 1.28 -22.17 -5.61
C ARG A 394 2.68 -22.53 -5.10
N GLU A 395 3.27 -21.65 -4.31
CA GLU A 395 4.64 -21.78 -3.80
C GLU A 395 4.73 -21.15 -2.42
N LEU A 396 5.57 -21.73 -1.57
CA LEU A 396 5.95 -21.17 -0.28
C LEU A 396 7.47 -21.07 -0.21
N SER A 397 7.99 -19.95 0.26
CA SER A 397 9.44 -19.74 0.44
C SER A 397 9.75 -19.01 1.73
N PHE A 398 10.87 -19.36 2.36
CA PHE A 398 11.36 -18.73 3.58
C PHE A 398 12.82 -18.36 3.41
N THR A 399 13.18 -17.11 3.71
CA THR A 399 14.58 -16.72 3.89
C THR A 399 14.92 -16.51 5.36
N SER A 400 13.99 -15.92 6.12
CA SER A 400 14.01 -15.83 7.58
C SER A 400 12.61 -15.48 8.08
N GLY A 401 12.29 -15.82 9.33
CA GLY A 401 10.95 -15.62 9.90
C GLY A 401 10.27 -16.95 10.23
N GLY A 402 8.94 -17.01 10.12
CA GLY A 402 8.23 -18.25 10.36
C GLY A 402 6.73 -18.21 10.08
N MET A 403 6.07 -19.33 10.34
CA MET A 403 4.64 -19.49 10.15
C MET A 403 4.03 -20.36 11.25
N ASP A 404 2.81 -20.05 11.69
CA ASP A 404 1.96 -20.90 12.51
C ASP A 404 0.74 -21.38 11.71
N LEU A 405 0.54 -22.70 11.65
CA LEU A 405 -0.58 -23.29 10.93
C LEU A 405 -1.92 -23.15 11.67
N ASN A 406 -1.92 -22.93 12.99
CA ASN A 406 -3.12 -22.63 13.78
C ASN A 406 -4.30 -23.58 13.51
N GLY A 407 -4.04 -24.88 13.55
CA GLY A 407 -5.05 -25.92 13.29
C GLY A 407 -5.49 -26.08 11.82
N ASN A 408 -4.93 -25.30 10.89
CA ASN A 408 -5.32 -25.29 9.49
C ASN A 408 -4.43 -26.16 8.61
N THR A 409 -4.94 -26.45 7.41
CA THR A 409 -4.18 -27.12 6.35
C THR A 409 -3.63 -26.10 5.36
N LEU A 410 -2.32 -26.11 5.18
CA LEU A 410 -1.64 -25.39 4.11
C LEU A 410 -1.43 -26.31 2.91
N ILE A 411 -2.00 -25.97 1.76
CA ILE A 411 -1.77 -26.69 0.51
C ILE A 411 -0.77 -25.89 -0.32
N VAL A 412 0.34 -26.51 -0.72
CA VAL A 412 1.38 -25.86 -1.53
C VAL A 412 1.78 -26.70 -2.73
N GLY A 413 1.99 -26.02 -3.87
CA GLY A 413 2.52 -26.62 -5.09
C GLY A 413 3.96 -27.13 -4.93
N LYS A 414 4.77 -26.34 -4.23
CA LYS A 414 6.16 -26.63 -3.87
C LYS A 414 6.60 -25.68 -2.74
N ILE A 415 7.67 -26.06 -2.06
CA ILE A 415 8.35 -25.21 -1.07
C ILE A 415 9.76 -24.91 -1.60
N VAL A 416 10.15 -23.64 -1.59
CA VAL A 416 11.41 -23.15 -2.17
C VAL A 416 12.27 -22.47 -1.09
N LYS A 417 13.38 -23.15 -0.77
CA LYS A 417 14.59 -22.76 -0.01
C LYS A 417 14.58 -22.67 1.53
N GLY A 418 15.73 -23.09 2.08
CA GLY A 418 16.22 -22.90 3.46
C GLY A 418 16.98 -24.09 4.05
N TRP A 419 16.72 -25.30 3.58
CA TRP A 419 17.12 -26.52 4.25
C TRP A 419 18.21 -27.21 3.43
N GLY A 420 19.25 -27.75 4.07
CA GLY A 420 20.25 -28.57 3.36
C GLY A 420 19.61 -29.82 2.74
N GLU A 421 20.37 -30.57 1.94
CA GLU A 421 19.91 -31.89 1.47
C GLU A 421 19.40 -32.73 2.66
N GLY A 422 18.18 -33.26 2.56
CA GLY A 422 17.56 -34.11 3.59
C GLY A 422 16.49 -33.44 4.44
N SER A 423 15.86 -32.38 3.94
CA SER A 423 14.83 -31.65 4.68
C SER A 423 13.46 -32.32 4.67
N THR A 424 12.65 -32.09 5.71
CA THR A 424 11.42 -32.86 5.92
C THR A 424 10.33 -32.64 4.88
N PHE A 425 10.38 -31.56 4.08
CA PHE A 425 9.28 -31.16 3.18
C PHE A 425 9.58 -31.27 1.68
N GLU A 426 10.60 -32.05 1.28
CA GLU A 426 11.02 -32.15 -0.13
C GLU A 426 10.13 -33.04 -0.99
N LEU A 427 9.38 -33.95 -0.37
CA LEU A 427 8.59 -34.94 -1.09
C LEU A 427 7.11 -34.53 -1.12
N PRO A 428 6.38 -34.87 -2.20
CA PRO A 428 4.93 -34.81 -2.17
C PRO A 428 4.39 -35.66 -1.01
N GLY A 429 3.47 -35.11 -0.23
CA GLY A 429 2.97 -35.77 0.95
C GLY A 429 2.16 -34.87 1.87
N THR A 430 1.52 -35.50 2.85
CA THR A 430 0.85 -34.82 3.96
C THR A 430 1.74 -34.91 5.19
N TYR A 431 2.08 -33.75 5.74
CA TYR A 431 2.95 -33.60 6.89
C TYR A 431 2.13 -33.10 8.07
N THR A 432 2.05 -33.93 9.11
CA THR A 432 1.29 -33.66 10.34
C THR A 432 2.16 -33.96 11.55
N VAL A 433 2.07 -33.12 12.60
CA VAL A 433 2.73 -33.39 13.88
C VAL A 433 1.69 -33.35 14.99
N ALA A 434 1.71 -34.35 15.87
CA ALA A 434 0.64 -34.62 16.83
C ALA A 434 0.52 -33.60 17.99
N ALA A 435 1.44 -32.64 18.11
CA ALA A 435 1.37 -31.52 19.05
C ALA A 435 2.32 -30.38 18.63
N SER A 436 2.08 -29.15 19.14
CA SER A 436 2.79 -27.90 18.85
C SER A 436 4.32 -28.01 18.79
N GLN A 437 4.83 -28.38 17.62
CA GLN A 437 6.26 -28.57 17.35
C GLN A 437 6.71 -27.57 16.27
N GLN A 438 7.91 -27.01 16.45
CA GLN A 438 8.55 -26.17 15.45
C GLN A 438 9.47 -27.03 14.56
N MET A 439 9.36 -26.90 13.24
CA MET A 439 10.25 -27.52 12.25
C MET A 439 10.67 -26.46 11.23
N ASP A 440 11.97 -26.29 11.00
CA ASP A 440 12.70 -25.16 10.40
C ASP A 440 11.83 -23.98 9.92
N SER A 441 11.32 -23.24 10.93
CA SER A 441 10.53 -22.00 10.83
C SER A 441 9.00 -22.13 10.79
N VAL A 442 8.46 -23.34 10.70
CA VAL A 442 7.01 -23.60 10.75
C VAL A 442 6.61 -24.22 12.08
N ILE A 443 5.53 -23.72 12.68
CA ILE A 443 4.93 -24.19 13.93
C ILE A 443 3.64 -24.96 13.62
N PHE A 444 3.59 -26.22 14.07
CA PHE A 444 2.44 -27.11 13.91
C PHE A 444 1.51 -27.05 15.13
N SER A 445 0.79 -25.95 15.33
CA SER A 445 -0.24 -25.87 16.39
C SER A 445 -1.54 -26.63 15.98
N LYS A 446 -1.42 -27.95 15.79
CA LYS A 446 -2.48 -28.88 15.34
C LYS A 446 -2.87 -28.81 13.85
N GLY A 447 -2.01 -28.24 13.00
CA GLY A 447 -2.23 -28.10 11.55
C GLY A 447 -1.50 -29.15 10.69
N SER A 448 -1.65 -29.03 9.37
CA SER A 448 -1.03 -29.93 8.37
C SER A 448 -0.46 -29.15 7.17
N ILE A 449 0.62 -29.64 6.57
CA ILE A 449 1.10 -29.17 5.26
C ILE A 449 0.87 -30.27 4.23
N VAL A 450 0.25 -29.94 3.11
CA VAL A 450 0.07 -30.83 1.96
C VAL A 450 0.89 -30.30 0.80
N VAL A 451 1.97 -31.01 0.45
CA VAL A 451 2.79 -30.71 -0.72
C VAL A 451 2.31 -31.59 -1.87
N ARG A 452 1.79 -30.97 -2.94
CA ARG A 452 1.32 -31.69 -4.13
C ARG A 452 1.49 -30.82 -5.37
N ALA A 453 1.58 -31.45 -6.54
CA ALA A 453 1.63 -30.70 -7.80
C ALA A 453 0.43 -29.72 -7.91
N TYR A 454 0.74 -28.45 -8.14
CA TYR A 454 -0.27 -27.42 -8.38
C TYR A 454 -0.69 -27.42 -9.85
N PHE A 455 -1.96 -27.68 -10.10
CA PHE A 455 -2.60 -27.50 -11.40
C PHE A 455 -3.61 -26.36 -11.27
N LYS A 456 -3.36 -25.27 -12.01
CA LYS A 456 -4.36 -24.20 -12.12
C LYS A 456 -5.57 -24.80 -12.86
N PRO A 457 -6.78 -24.80 -12.29
CA PRO A 457 -7.96 -25.26 -13.01
C PRO A 457 -8.12 -24.42 -14.28
N LEU A 458 -8.27 -25.10 -15.41
CA LEU A 458 -8.68 -24.45 -16.66
C LEU A 458 -10.13 -24.00 -16.46
N PHE A 459 -10.35 -22.68 -16.44
CA PHE A 459 -11.68 -22.09 -16.57
C PHE A 459 -11.80 -21.49 -17.95
#